data_AF-A0A084QJL3-F1
#
_entry.id   AF-A0A084QJL3-F1
#
_cell.length_a   1.000
_cell.length_b   1.000
_cell.length_c   1.000
_cell.angle_alpha   90.00
_cell.angle_beta   90.00
_cell.angle_gamma   90.00
#
_symmetry.space_group_name_H-M   'P 1'
#
loop_
_entity.id
_entity.type
_entity.pdbx_description
1 polymer ?
#
loop_
_entity_poly.entity_id
_entity_poly.type
_entity_poly.pdbx_seq_one_letter_code
_entity_poly.pdbx_strand_id
1 'polypeptide(L)'
;MHSDVQIEQECCKYGPMLGRPACQRCIKYGAECPGYRAPQDLIFRDDTSRAKGKRKRALDGALPQASRTTDSTHLHSPLSTSSESDGARSLQPRPGEEASGRDSSSQISPRSSTSDYHLPLGQSINLHWTANSVSMVLHVYSALEFLQSAYRLVRDDSPLIWAAHLFSRTYITNLQYPTSMSRQSRQESEQELGGYLGKVLSSVNSALKDPTGPFRNDVLATIWVLTNYELLAGSFTDFGPDNPWLMHTRGLYSILKSRGRRQFYVPLDRQGFWPAYNLVQIQALVTNSEMPPESSEWLDVIHQTLNENEKVNFYVAKFISRIARAQSHILDIITRRDSIAAVERYHNLIHEVTDAAWDINNALGSDLQSKPVDSYMLTMYWATLINVHNLVQFLINFLTHCESTNDALRPQLRLQWHYSLEIIRNSAQGILDSVPVVLGPMKMSSPVDMKVVFDAIKIIWPLTAICSVTATSSDQKQAAESTLIFIGRELGIRQALNTYNRRRDIALDVRRPRGFSQAALAD
;
A
#
# COMPACT_ATOMS: atom_id res chain seq x y z
N MET A 1 48.15 -11.15 11.79
CA MET A 1 48.17 -9.93 12.63
C MET A 1 48.09 -8.73 11.70
N HIS A 2 47.24 -7.77 12.06
CA HIS A 2 46.90 -6.52 11.37
C HIS A 2 45.91 -6.59 10.19
N SER A 3 44.62 -6.57 10.55
CA SER A 3 43.60 -5.81 9.83
C SER A 3 42.40 -5.58 10.75
N ASP A 4 42.63 -4.88 11.85
CA ASP A 4 41.59 -4.32 12.71
C ASP A 4 41.92 -2.83 12.92
N VAL A 5 40.86 -2.04 13.09
CA VAL A 5 40.83 -0.60 13.37
C VAL A 5 40.82 0.32 12.14
N GLN A 6 39.64 0.45 11.52
CA GLN A 6 39.21 1.73 10.93
C GLN A 6 37.67 1.88 10.86
N ILE A 7 36.96 1.38 11.88
CA ILE A 7 35.52 1.65 12.08
C ILE A 7 35.38 2.37 13.42
N GLU A 8 35.69 3.68 13.48
CA GLU A 8 35.53 4.39 14.77
C GLU A 8 35.06 5.84 14.72
N GLN A 9 34.55 6.39 13.60
CA GLN A 9 34.19 7.83 13.61
C GLN A 9 32.83 8.28 13.02
N GLU A 10 31.91 7.39 12.61
CA GLU A 10 30.66 7.86 11.96
C GLU A 10 29.33 7.38 12.56
N CYS A 11 29.31 6.90 13.81
CA CYS A 11 28.07 6.35 14.40
C CYS A 11 26.97 7.39 14.71
N CYS A 12 27.32 8.68 14.83
CA CYS A 12 26.40 9.74 15.31
C CYS A 12 26.19 10.92 14.32
N LYS A 13 26.54 10.79 13.03
CA LYS A 13 26.43 11.90 12.05
C LYS A 13 25.00 12.19 11.55
N TYR A 14 24.04 11.29 11.73
CA TYR A 14 22.70 11.41 11.13
C TYR A 14 21.58 11.08 12.15
N GLY A 15 21.14 12.10 12.90
CA GLY A 15 19.84 12.10 13.62
C GLY A 15 19.78 11.35 14.97
N PRO A 16 18.79 11.68 15.84
CA PRO A 16 18.83 11.29 17.24
C PRO A 16 18.27 9.87 17.45
N MET A 17 19.17 8.89 17.63
CA MET A 17 18.79 7.61 18.21
C MET A 17 18.70 7.76 19.74
N LEU A 18 17.49 7.79 20.29
CA LEU A 18 17.21 8.08 21.69
C LEU A 18 17.62 6.93 22.62
N GLY A 19 18.82 7.03 23.20
CA GLY A 19 19.24 6.26 24.39
C GLY A 19 20.32 7.04 25.15
N ARG A 20 20.04 7.55 26.35
CA ARG A 20 21.07 8.19 27.19
C ARG A 20 21.44 7.23 28.32
N PRO A 21 22.74 7.06 28.65
CA PRO A 21 23.91 7.84 28.21
C PRO A 21 24.59 7.40 26.90
N ALA A 22 24.24 6.24 26.32
CA ALA A 22 24.85 5.69 25.09
C ALA A 22 23.79 5.31 24.04
N CYS A 23 24.09 5.51 22.75
CA CYS A 23 23.12 5.19 21.67
C CYS A 23 22.87 3.67 21.57
N GLN A 24 21.69 3.28 21.08
CA GLN A 24 21.28 1.86 20.99
C GLN A 24 22.27 1.01 20.17
N ARG A 25 22.98 1.60 19.22
CA ARG A 25 24.00 0.92 18.42
C ARG A 25 25.24 0.59 19.25
N CYS A 26 25.77 1.54 20.00
CA CYS A 26 26.91 1.31 20.89
C CYS A 26 26.57 0.28 21.99
N ILE A 27 25.34 0.32 22.53
CA ILE A 27 24.85 -0.69 23.48
C ILE A 27 24.86 -2.08 22.84
N LYS A 28 24.32 -2.21 21.63
CA LYS A 28 24.21 -3.50 20.92
C LYS A 28 25.58 -4.12 20.60
N TYR A 29 26.58 -3.29 20.29
CA TYR A 29 27.91 -3.77 19.90
C TYR A 29 28.93 -3.78 21.05
N GLY A 30 28.53 -3.42 22.27
CA GLY A 30 29.41 -3.38 23.44
C GLY A 30 30.58 -2.40 23.33
N ALA A 31 30.44 -1.37 22.48
CA ALA A 31 31.49 -0.38 22.20
C ALA A 31 31.27 0.91 23.01
N GLU A 32 32.36 1.58 23.37
CA GLU A 32 32.31 2.86 24.09
C GLU A 32 31.69 3.95 23.20
N CYS A 33 30.68 4.66 23.72
CA CYS A 33 29.94 5.64 22.93
C CYS A 33 30.63 7.01 23.00
N PRO A 34 31.02 7.64 21.87
CA PRO A 34 31.68 8.94 21.86
C PRO A 34 30.76 10.11 22.25
N GLY A 35 29.49 9.85 22.61
CA GLY A 35 28.53 10.83 23.07
C GLY A 35 27.75 11.53 21.94
N TYR A 36 26.76 12.34 22.35
CA TYR A 36 25.94 13.13 21.44
C TYR A 36 26.60 14.49 21.17
N ARG A 37 26.45 15.00 19.94
CA ARG A 37 26.95 16.33 19.58
C ARG A 37 26.26 17.41 20.44
N ALA A 38 27.02 18.42 20.88
CA ALA A 38 26.49 19.49 21.71
C ALA A 38 25.45 20.31 20.92
N PRO A 39 24.35 20.79 21.54
CA PRO A 39 23.28 21.53 20.85
C PRO A 39 23.75 22.77 20.08
N GLN A 40 24.87 23.36 20.52
CA GLN A 40 25.50 24.53 19.91
C GLN A 40 26.15 24.26 18.53
N ASP A 41 26.43 22.99 18.19
CA ASP A 41 26.92 22.60 16.85
C ASP A 41 25.79 22.20 15.88
N LEU A 42 24.53 22.29 16.31
CA LEU A 42 23.33 22.05 15.50
C LEU A 42 22.71 23.35 14.95
N ILE A 43 23.40 24.49 15.13
CA ILE A 43 22.95 25.79 14.62
C ILE A 43 23.36 25.90 13.15
N PHE A 44 22.37 25.85 12.26
CA PHE A 44 22.56 26.18 10.85
C PHE A 44 23.01 27.63 10.70
N ARG A 45 24.25 27.84 10.25
CA ARG A 45 24.71 29.14 9.77
C ARG A 45 24.19 29.35 8.35
N ASP A 46 23.36 30.36 8.18
CA ASP A 46 22.89 30.85 6.88
C ASP A 46 24.07 31.48 6.11
N ASP A 47 24.61 30.76 5.12
CA ASP A 47 25.79 31.15 4.34
C ASP A 47 25.43 32.09 3.15
N THR A 48 24.25 32.72 3.15
CA THR A 48 23.82 33.71 2.13
C THR A 48 24.69 34.98 2.08
N SER A 49 25.52 35.23 3.11
CA SER A 49 26.44 36.37 3.16
C SER A 49 27.76 36.15 2.39
N ARG A 50 28.24 34.91 2.23
CA ARG A 50 29.45 34.59 1.44
C ARG A 50 29.19 34.55 -0.08
N ALA A 51 27.94 34.40 -0.51
CA ALA A 51 27.55 34.45 -1.92
C ALA A 51 27.37 35.89 -2.46
N LYS A 52 27.08 36.87 -1.60
CA LYS A 52 26.98 38.30 -2.00
C LYS A 52 28.35 38.99 -2.13
N GLY A 53 29.41 38.42 -1.53
CA GLY A 53 30.78 38.98 -1.57
C GLY A 53 31.61 38.65 -2.82
N LYS A 54 31.25 37.61 -3.60
CA LYS A 54 31.99 37.23 -4.83
C LYS A 54 31.42 37.83 -6.12
N ARG A 55 30.17 38.32 -6.12
CA ARG A 55 29.59 39.05 -7.26
C ARG A 55 29.93 40.56 -7.28
N LYS A 56 30.48 41.13 -6.20
CA LYS A 56 30.83 42.55 -6.13
C LYS A 56 32.32 42.86 -6.36
N ARG A 57 33.18 41.85 -6.56
CA ARG A 57 34.63 42.00 -6.81
C ARG A 57 35.04 41.84 -8.28
N ALA A 58 34.08 41.71 -9.20
CA ALA A 58 34.33 41.53 -10.64
C ALA A 58 33.88 42.71 -11.50
N LEU A 59 33.51 43.86 -10.91
CA LEU A 59 33.00 45.02 -11.67
C LEU A 59 33.65 46.38 -11.34
N ASP A 60 34.54 46.50 -10.34
CA ASP A 60 35.22 47.77 -10.03
C ASP A 60 36.73 47.64 -10.19
N GLY A 61 37.19 47.84 -11.42
CA GLY A 61 38.60 47.84 -11.83
C GLY A 61 38.87 48.82 -12.96
N ALA A 62 38.37 50.05 -12.85
CA ALA A 62 38.80 51.20 -13.64
C ALA A 62 38.50 52.50 -12.85
N LEU A 63 39.54 53.09 -12.28
CA LEU A 63 39.58 54.46 -11.72
C LEU A 63 39.93 55.46 -12.85
N PRO A 64 39.75 56.80 -12.74
CA PRO A 64 39.87 57.58 -11.48
C PRO A 64 38.92 58.80 -11.27
N GLN A 65 38.84 59.21 -9.97
CA GLN A 65 38.77 60.58 -9.36
C GLN A 65 37.84 61.67 -9.98
N ALA A 66 37.13 62.55 -9.26
CA ALA A 66 37.07 62.92 -7.85
C ALA A 66 35.87 63.89 -7.61
N SER A 67 35.52 64.05 -6.32
CA SER A 67 34.95 65.26 -5.67
C SER A 67 33.42 65.36 -5.43
N ARG A 68 33.06 65.36 -4.12
CA ARG A 68 32.21 66.32 -3.36
C ARG A 68 30.78 66.59 -3.91
N THR A 69 29.66 66.56 -3.18
CA THR A 69 29.32 66.91 -1.78
C THR A 69 27.90 66.43 -1.45
N THR A 70 27.63 66.38 -0.15
CA THR A 70 26.34 66.25 0.58
C THR A 70 25.23 67.21 0.13
N ASP A 71 23.95 66.77 0.09
CA ASP A 71 22.90 67.22 1.04
C ASP A 71 21.48 66.62 0.77
N SER A 72 20.84 66.22 1.88
CA SER A 72 19.46 66.50 2.35
C SER A 72 18.16 66.28 1.53
N THR A 73 17.17 65.77 2.30
CA THR A 73 15.74 66.19 2.43
C THR A 73 14.61 65.62 1.55
N HIS A 74 13.73 64.86 2.24
CA HIS A 74 12.27 65.04 2.42
C HIS A 74 11.25 64.92 1.24
N LEU A 75 10.30 64.00 1.48
CA LEU A 75 8.83 64.16 1.48
C LEU A 75 7.97 64.03 0.20
N HIS A 76 6.93 63.19 0.40
CA HIS A 76 5.52 63.28 -0.02
C HIS A 76 5.08 62.85 -1.44
N SER A 77 4.19 61.85 -1.44
CA SER A 77 3.14 61.57 -2.43
C SER A 77 2.18 62.76 -2.60
N PRO A 78 1.35 62.75 -3.67
CA PRO A 78 -0.03 62.36 -3.43
C PRO A 78 -0.70 61.53 -4.54
N LEU A 79 -1.79 60.90 -4.11
CA LEU A 79 -2.82 60.20 -4.87
C LEU A 79 -3.85 61.21 -5.41
N SER A 80 -4.48 60.93 -6.55
CA SER A 80 -5.81 61.47 -6.90
C SER A 80 -6.57 60.53 -7.84
N THR A 81 -7.70 60.07 -7.32
CA THR A 81 -8.87 59.42 -7.90
C THR A 81 -9.69 60.33 -8.82
N SER A 82 -10.38 59.77 -9.82
CA SER A 82 -11.82 60.02 -10.07
C SER A 82 -12.38 59.28 -11.31
N SER A 83 -13.42 58.47 -11.09
CA SER A 83 -14.71 58.29 -11.84
C SER A 83 -14.69 58.02 -13.36
N GLU A 84 -15.16 56.84 -13.82
CA GLU A 84 -16.56 56.45 -14.14
C GLU A 84 -17.16 57.12 -15.38
N SER A 85 -17.53 56.32 -16.40
CA SER A 85 -18.92 56.17 -16.89
C SER A 85 -19.01 55.34 -18.19
N ASP A 86 -20.00 54.43 -18.15
CA ASP A 86 -20.96 54.03 -19.19
C ASP A 86 -20.57 53.51 -20.57
N GLY A 87 -21.33 52.48 -21.00
CA GLY A 87 -21.69 52.31 -22.40
C GLY A 87 -21.77 50.86 -22.89
N ALA A 88 -22.80 50.13 -22.46
CA ALA A 88 -23.19 48.88 -23.11
C ALA A 88 -23.69 49.12 -24.55
N ARG A 89 -23.23 48.32 -25.52
CA ARG A 89 -24.13 47.66 -26.49
C ARG A 89 -23.43 46.58 -27.32
N SER A 90 -24.09 45.43 -27.29
CA SER A 90 -23.98 44.24 -28.14
C SER A 90 -24.06 44.56 -29.64
N LEU A 91 -23.41 43.75 -30.48
CA LEU A 91 -24.01 43.00 -31.60
C LEU A 91 -22.93 42.20 -32.36
N GLN A 92 -23.07 40.87 -32.38
CA GLN A 92 -22.52 39.99 -33.43
C GLN A 92 -23.30 40.21 -34.74
N PRO A 93 -22.78 39.84 -35.93
CA PRO A 93 -22.86 38.45 -36.42
C PRO A 93 -21.63 37.93 -37.22
N ARG A 94 -21.43 36.60 -37.14
CA ARG A 94 -20.64 35.67 -37.99
C ARG A 94 -21.41 35.36 -39.31
N PRO A 95 -21.01 34.41 -40.19
CA PRO A 95 -19.70 33.95 -40.72
C PRO A 95 -19.72 33.68 -42.27
N GLY A 96 -18.62 33.19 -42.86
CA GLY A 96 -18.53 32.48 -44.17
C GLY A 96 -17.10 32.49 -44.72
N GLU A 97 -16.35 31.38 -44.73
CA GLU A 97 -16.19 30.42 -45.86
C GLU A 97 -15.40 31.06 -47.04
N GLU A 98 -14.32 30.55 -47.64
CA GLU A 98 -13.71 29.22 -47.76
C GLU A 98 -12.29 29.34 -48.37
N ALA A 99 -11.59 28.20 -48.38
CA ALA A 99 -10.24 27.88 -48.85
C ALA A 99 -9.85 28.27 -50.29
N SER A 100 -8.56 28.57 -50.48
CA SER A 100 -7.65 28.18 -51.60
C SER A 100 -6.35 29.00 -51.44
N GLY A 101 -5.12 28.62 -51.76
CA GLY A 101 -4.48 27.46 -52.38
C GLY A 101 -3.10 27.92 -52.90
N ARG A 102 -2.06 27.07 -52.74
CA ARG A 102 -0.75 27.01 -53.43
C ARG A 102 0.47 27.84 -52.97
N ASP A 103 1.48 27.07 -52.55
CA ASP A 103 2.92 27.05 -52.91
C ASP A 103 3.69 28.33 -53.23
N SER A 104 4.79 28.56 -52.49
CA SER A 104 6.13 28.76 -53.06
C SER A 104 7.24 28.59 -52.01
N SER A 105 8.26 27.82 -52.40
CA SER A 105 9.47 27.51 -51.64
C SER A 105 10.50 28.65 -51.61
N SER A 106 11.29 28.64 -50.53
CA SER A 106 12.66 29.15 -50.37
C SER A 106 12.91 30.67 -50.44
N GLN A 107 13.31 31.27 -49.32
CA GLN A 107 14.70 31.68 -49.08
C GLN A 107 14.89 32.15 -47.63
N ILE A 108 15.83 31.51 -46.94
CA ILE A 108 16.30 31.82 -45.60
C ILE A 108 17.35 32.92 -45.72
N SER A 109 17.19 34.03 -45.00
CA SER A 109 18.31 34.78 -44.44
C SER A 109 17.91 35.53 -43.18
N PRO A 110 18.84 35.66 -42.21
CA PRO A 110 18.51 35.77 -40.80
C PRO A 110 18.45 37.22 -40.36
N ARG A 111 17.45 37.58 -39.54
CA ARG A 111 17.55 38.78 -38.70
C ARG A 111 17.02 38.49 -37.31
N SER A 112 18.01 38.32 -36.44
CA SER A 112 17.99 38.41 -35.00
C SER A 112 17.02 39.46 -34.46
N SER A 113 16.07 39.03 -33.64
CA SER A 113 15.49 39.85 -32.57
C SER A 113 15.22 38.93 -31.38
N THR A 114 16.20 38.91 -30.48
CA THR A 114 16.11 38.28 -29.16
C THR A 114 15.09 39.05 -28.33
N SER A 115 13.88 38.50 -28.23
CA SER A 115 12.94 38.87 -27.17
C SER A 115 13.06 37.81 -26.09
N ASP A 116 13.73 38.17 -24.99
CA ASP A 116 13.85 37.39 -23.77
C ASP A 116 12.46 37.12 -23.17
N TYR A 117 11.84 36.02 -23.56
CA TYR A 117 10.79 35.39 -22.77
C TYR A 117 11.48 34.52 -21.72
N HIS A 118 11.68 35.09 -20.53
CA HIS A 118 11.94 34.28 -19.34
C HIS A 118 10.70 33.42 -19.05
N LEU A 119 10.70 32.18 -19.54
CA LEU A 119 9.77 31.14 -19.09
C LEU A 119 10.03 30.90 -17.58
N PRO A 120 9.00 30.92 -16.71
CA PRO A 120 9.15 30.52 -15.32
C PRO A 120 9.29 29.00 -15.26
N LEU A 121 10.50 28.50 -15.50
CA LEU A 121 10.81 27.07 -15.65
C LEU A 121 10.74 26.26 -14.33
N GLY A 122 10.27 26.85 -13.23
CA GLY A 122 10.21 26.20 -11.91
C GLY A 122 8.80 25.93 -11.36
N GLN A 123 7.78 26.62 -11.86
CA GLN A 123 6.43 26.60 -11.26
C GLN A 123 5.40 25.78 -12.05
N SER A 124 5.75 25.28 -13.23
CA SER A 124 4.78 24.78 -14.22
C SER A 124 4.52 23.25 -14.18
N ILE A 125 5.43 22.43 -13.66
CA ILE A 125 5.26 20.96 -13.66
C ILE A 125 4.61 20.43 -12.37
N ASN A 126 4.98 20.99 -11.20
CA ASN A 126 4.45 20.51 -9.91
C ASN A 126 2.96 20.81 -9.69
N LEU A 127 2.46 21.93 -10.21
CA LEU A 127 1.02 22.24 -10.19
C LEU A 127 0.23 21.34 -11.15
N HIS A 128 0.82 20.94 -12.28
CA HIS A 128 0.10 20.21 -13.33
C HIS A 128 -0.25 18.76 -12.94
N TRP A 129 0.62 18.08 -12.19
CA TRP A 129 0.35 16.70 -11.79
C TRP A 129 -0.47 16.62 -10.50
N THR A 130 -0.25 17.52 -9.53
CA THR A 130 -1.07 17.57 -8.30
C THR A 130 -2.54 17.85 -8.61
N ALA A 131 -2.82 18.68 -9.63
CA ALA A 131 -4.17 18.94 -10.14
C ALA A 131 -4.90 17.67 -10.61
N ASN A 132 -4.19 16.62 -11.04
CA ASN A 132 -4.76 15.38 -11.55
C ASN A 132 -4.75 14.22 -10.54
N SER A 133 -4.11 14.39 -9.39
CA SER A 133 -3.93 13.31 -8.39
C SER A 133 -5.24 12.68 -7.91
N VAL A 134 -6.25 13.50 -7.60
CA VAL A 134 -7.58 13.03 -7.18
C VAL A 134 -8.24 12.24 -8.31
N SER A 135 -8.21 12.78 -9.54
CA SER A 135 -8.77 12.10 -10.72
C SER A 135 -8.11 10.75 -10.96
N MET A 136 -6.79 10.65 -10.78
CA MET A 136 -6.05 9.39 -10.89
C MET A 136 -6.50 8.36 -9.85
N VAL A 137 -6.62 8.77 -8.58
CA VAL A 137 -7.11 7.88 -7.51
C VAL A 137 -8.54 7.42 -7.81
N LEU A 138 -9.43 8.34 -8.21
CA LEU A 138 -10.81 8.00 -8.57
C LEU A 138 -10.91 7.08 -9.78
N HIS A 139 -9.98 7.16 -10.74
CA HIS A 139 -9.94 6.25 -11.89
C HIS A 139 -9.49 4.85 -11.47
N VAL A 140 -8.39 4.75 -10.69
CA VAL A 140 -7.89 3.47 -10.16
C VAL A 140 -8.98 2.78 -9.33
N TYR A 141 -9.60 3.51 -8.42
CA TYR A 141 -10.60 3.00 -7.49
C TYR A 141 -12.03 3.30 -7.94
N SER A 142 -12.29 3.32 -9.25
CA SER A 142 -13.60 3.69 -9.80
C SER A 142 -14.74 2.78 -9.32
N ALA A 143 -14.45 1.54 -8.94
CA ALA A 143 -15.43 0.62 -8.34
C ALA A 143 -15.80 0.94 -6.87
N LEU A 144 -15.11 1.87 -6.19
CA LEU A 144 -15.37 2.23 -4.80
C LEU A 144 -16.18 3.52 -4.67
N GLU A 145 -17.51 3.40 -4.63
CA GLU A 145 -18.44 4.51 -4.40
C GLU A 145 -18.14 5.29 -3.10
N PHE A 146 -17.69 4.59 -2.06
CA PHE A 146 -17.24 5.19 -0.81
C PHE A 146 -16.15 6.24 -1.03
N LEU A 147 -15.15 5.92 -1.87
CA LEU A 147 -14.04 6.83 -2.13
C LEU A 147 -14.49 8.02 -2.98
N GLN A 148 -15.34 7.78 -3.99
CA GLN A 148 -15.94 8.85 -4.79
C GLN A 148 -16.72 9.84 -3.90
N SER A 149 -17.52 9.31 -2.99
CA SER A 149 -18.32 10.10 -2.05
C SER A 149 -17.44 10.85 -1.05
N ALA A 150 -16.37 10.22 -0.55
CA ALA A 150 -15.40 10.89 0.32
C ALA A 150 -14.75 12.08 -0.38
N TYR A 151 -14.34 11.95 -1.65
CA TYR A 151 -13.76 13.05 -2.44
C TYR A 151 -14.76 14.17 -2.75
N ARG A 152 -16.05 13.86 -2.99
CA ARG A 152 -17.10 14.87 -3.19
C ARG A 152 -17.36 15.73 -1.95
N LEU A 153 -17.11 15.17 -0.76
CA LEU A 153 -17.34 15.83 0.53
C LEU A 153 -16.03 16.33 1.18
N VAL A 154 -14.95 16.43 0.40
CA VAL A 154 -13.65 16.91 0.88
C VAL A 154 -13.76 18.33 1.41
N ARG A 155 -13.15 18.55 2.57
CA ARG A 155 -12.91 19.86 3.18
C ARG A 155 -11.50 20.34 2.84
N ASP A 156 -11.26 21.64 2.95
CA ASP A 156 -9.93 22.23 2.69
C ASP A 156 -8.82 21.64 3.60
N ASP A 157 -9.19 21.16 4.80
CA ASP A 157 -8.29 20.54 5.77
C ASP A 157 -8.16 19.01 5.62
N SER A 158 -8.76 18.41 4.58
CA SER A 158 -8.87 16.95 4.47
C SER A 158 -7.52 16.27 4.25
N PRO A 159 -7.18 15.22 5.04
CA PRO A 159 -5.98 14.42 4.80
C PRO A 159 -6.02 13.66 3.47
N LEU A 160 -7.21 13.48 2.89
CA LEU A 160 -7.44 12.64 1.71
C LEU A 160 -6.83 13.22 0.43
N ILE A 161 -6.71 14.54 0.35
CA ILE A 161 -6.04 15.21 -0.77
C ILE A 161 -4.54 14.93 -0.76
N TRP A 162 -3.90 15.01 0.41
CA TRP A 162 -2.49 14.67 0.54
C TRP A 162 -2.24 13.19 0.21
N ALA A 163 -3.17 12.30 0.59
CA ALA A 163 -3.07 10.89 0.27
C ALA A 163 -3.17 10.65 -1.24
N ALA A 164 -3.98 11.44 -1.94
CA ALA A 164 -4.05 11.40 -3.41
C ALA A 164 -2.72 11.76 -4.05
N HIS A 165 -2.10 12.86 -3.61
CA HIS A 165 -0.79 13.28 -4.11
C HIS A 165 0.28 12.22 -3.88
N LEU A 166 0.32 11.65 -2.67
CA LEU A 166 1.25 10.58 -2.31
C LEU A 166 1.07 9.36 -3.23
N PHE A 167 -0.17 8.86 -3.34
CA PHE A 167 -0.50 7.69 -4.14
C PHE A 167 -0.17 7.91 -5.63
N SER A 168 -0.66 9.00 -6.22
CA SER A 168 -0.47 9.28 -7.65
C SER A 168 0.99 9.46 -8.00
N ARG A 169 1.77 10.13 -7.12
CA ARG A 169 3.18 10.37 -7.37
C ARG A 169 3.96 9.06 -7.36
N THR A 170 3.73 8.21 -6.37
CA THR A 170 4.36 6.88 -6.31
C THR A 170 3.98 6.03 -7.51
N TYR A 171 2.71 6.05 -7.92
CA TYR A 171 2.25 5.26 -9.06
C TYR A 171 2.98 5.66 -10.35
N ILE A 172 3.03 6.96 -10.66
CA ILE A 172 3.74 7.47 -11.83
C ILE A 172 5.22 7.15 -11.77
N THR A 173 5.86 7.37 -10.62
CA THR A 173 7.28 7.07 -10.43
C THR A 173 7.58 5.59 -10.67
N ASN A 174 6.68 4.69 -10.26
CA ASN A 174 6.84 3.25 -10.49
C ASN A 174 6.73 2.87 -11.97
N LEU A 175 5.83 3.49 -12.73
CA LEU A 175 5.69 3.26 -14.17
C LEU A 175 6.88 3.81 -14.98
N GLN A 176 7.50 4.90 -14.53
CA GLN A 176 8.64 5.52 -15.22
C GLN A 176 9.98 4.85 -14.91
N TYR A 177 10.01 3.99 -13.90
CA TYR A 177 11.21 3.34 -13.39
C TYR A 177 11.97 2.45 -14.40
N PRO A 178 11.35 1.82 -15.42
CA PRO A 178 12.09 1.02 -16.40
C PRO A 178 12.91 1.80 -17.43
N THR A 179 12.71 3.11 -17.62
CA THR A 179 13.14 3.77 -18.88
C THR A 179 14.06 4.99 -18.79
N SER A 180 14.22 5.71 -17.67
CA SER A 180 14.98 6.98 -17.75
C SER A 180 15.46 7.69 -16.46
N MET A 181 15.22 7.18 -15.24
CA MET A 181 15.48 7.98 -14.03
C MET A 181 16.96 8.02 -13.62
N SER A 182 17.52 9.23 -13.54
CA SER A 182 18.87 9.49 -12.98
C SER A 182 18.87 9.32 -11.44
N ARG A 183 20.04 9.07 -10.84
CA ARG A 183 20.19 8.94 -9.37
C ARG A 183 19.71 10.18 -8.61
N GLN A 184 19.96 11.37 -9.16
CA GLN A 184 19.52 12.63 -8.57
C GLN A 184 17.99 12.78 -8.61
N SER A 185 17.37 12.46 -9.75
CA SER A 185 15.91 12.47 -9.90
C SER A 185 15.21 11.49 -8.95
N ARG A 186 15.85 10.35 -8.65
CA ARG A 186 15.36 9.40 -7.65
C ARG A 186 15.37 9.99 -6.24
N GLN A 187 16.47 10.63 -5.83
CA GLN A 187 16.57 11.23 -4.50
C GLN A 187 15.55 12.38 -4.32
N GLU A 188 15.36 13.21 -5.34
CA GLU A 188 14.34 14.27 -5.35
C GLU A 188 12.93 13.68 -5.23
N SER A 189 12.64 12.59 -5.92
CA SER A 189 11.35 11.89 -5.82
C SER A 189 11.14 11.28 -4.43
N GLU A 190 12.16 10.67 -3.84
CA GLU A 190 12.08 10.11 -2.47
C GLU A 190 11.86 11.22 -1.42
N GLN A 191 12.52 12.37 -1.55
CA GLN A 191 12.31 13.53 -0.68
C GLN A 191 10.89 14.09 -0.82
N GLU A 192 10.40 14.20 -2.05
CA GLU A 192 9.05 14.68 -2.34
C GLU A 192 7.98 13.75 -1.76
N LEU A 193 8.11 12.43 -1.95
CA LEU A 193 7.23 11.42 -1.36
C LEU A 193 7.24 11.48 0.17
N GLY A 194 8.41 11.65 0.79
CA GLY A 194 8.54 11.86 2.23
C GLY A 194 7.81 13.11 2.70
N GLY A 195 7.85 14.19 1.91
CA GLY A 195 7.11 15.42 2.17
C GLY A 195 5.59 15.22 2.14
N TYR A 196 5.06 14.50 1.14
CA TYR A 196 3.63 14.17 1.09
C TYR A 196 3.21 13.25 2.23
N LEU A 197 3.96 12.18 2.50
CA LEU A 197 3.68 11.28 3.61
C LEU A 197 3.64 12.03 4.95
N GLY A 198 4.60 12.92 5.20
CA GLY A 198 4.63 13.76 6.40
C GLY A 198 3.37 14.65 6.53
N LYS A 199 2.89 15.23 5.42
CA LYS A 199 1.66 16.03 5.40
C LYS A 199 0.41 15.18 5.66
N VAL A 200 0.31 14.00 5.03
CA VAL A 200 -0.82 13.08 5.27
C VAL A 200 -0.87 12.71 6.75
N LEU A 201 0.24 12.24 7.32
CA LEU A 201 0.30 11.80 8.71
C LEU A 201 0.01 12.94 9.68
N SER A 202 0.55 14.15 9.43
CA SER A 202 0.25 15.33 10.24
C SER A 202 -1.24 15.71 10.18
N SER A 203 -1.84 15.70 8.99
CA SER A 203 -3.26 16.02 8.80
C SER A 203 -4.19 14.97 9.41
N VAL A 204 -3.90 13.67 9.26
CA VAL A 204 -4.63 12.59 9.94
C VAL A 204 -4.54 12.74 11.46
N ASN A 205 -3.34 12.97 12.00
CA ASN A 205 -3.15 13.18 13.44
C ASN A 205 -3.91 14.41 13.94
N SER A 206 -3.94 15.49 13.16
CA SER A 206 -4.73 16.68 13.49
C SER A 206 -6.23 16.38 13.51
N ALA A 207 -6.73 15.65 12.51
CA ALA A 207 -8.14 15.28 12.42
C ALA A 207 -8.57 14.34 13.57
N LEU A 208 -7.69 13.42 13.99
CA LEU A 208 -7.97 12.47 15.08
C LEU A 208 -7.88 13.10 16.49
N LYS A 209 -7.33 14.31 16.64
CA LYS A 209 -7.41 15.06 17.90
C LYS A 209 -8.83 15.56 18.20
N ASP A 210 -9.66 15.72 17.17
CA ASP A 210 -11.08 16.01 17.32
C ASP A 210 -11.84 14.72 17.70
N PRO A 211 -12.68 14.72 18.74
CA PRO A 211 -13.53 13.57 19.09
C PRO A 211 -14.42 13.07 17.95
N THR A 212 -14.77 13.93 16.99
CA THR A 212 -15.55 13.57 15.80
C THR A 212 -14.69 12.99 14.66
N GLY A 213 -13.36 13.12 14.75
CA GLY A 213 -12.38 12.70 13.75
C GLY A 213 -12.54 11.26 13.24
N PRO A 214 -12.62 10.25 14.12
CA PRO A 214 -12.80 8.85 13.71
C PRO A 214 -14.10 8.59 12.90
N PHE A 215 -15.11 9.45 13.04
CA PHE A 215 -16.38 9.32 12.33
C PHE A 215 -16.35 9.96 10.95
N ARG A 216 -15.31 10.72 10.60
CA ARG A 216 -15.19 11.35 9.28
C ARG A 216 -14.81 10.31 8.21
N ASN A 217 -15.53 10.30 7.09
CA ASN A 217 -15.29 9.38 5.97
C ASN A 217 -13.99 9.67 5.21
N ASP A 218 -13.57 10.93 5.14
CA ASP A 218 -12.30 11.30 4.54
C ASP A 218 -11.10 10.77 5.34
N VAL A 219 -11.19 10.73 6.67
CA VAL A 219 -10.16 10.12 7.55
C VAL A 219 -10.08 8.61 7.31
N LEU A 220 -11.21 7.88 7.32
CA LEU A 220 -11.22 6.44 7.01
C LEU A 220 -10.64 6.17 5.61
N ALA A 221 -11.08 6.93 4.61
CA ALA A 221 -10.59 6.81 3.24
C ALA A 221 -9.09 7.08 3.12
N THR A 222 -8.56 8.06 3.88
CA THR A 222 -7.14 8.39 3.85
C THR A 222 -6.29 7.25 4.40
N ILE A 223 -6.67 6.69 5.55
CA ILE A 223 -5.93 5.54 6.11
C ILE A 223 -6.03 4.34 5.17
N TRP A 224 -7.18 4.13 4.52
CA TRP A 224 -7.34 3.05 3.54
C TRP A 224 -6.43 3.24 2.31
N VAL A 225 -6.34 4.46 1.79
CA VAL A 225 -5.42 4.81 0.69
C VAL A 225 -3.97 4.63 1.13
N LEU A 226 -3.61 5.00 2.37
CA LEU A 226 -2.27 4.77 2.93
C LEU A 226 -1.93 3.28 3.00
N THR A 227 -2.86 2.43 3.46
CA THR A 227 -2.63 0.98 3.51
C THR A 227 -2.37 0.41 2.12
N ASN A 228 -3.12 0.82 1.10
CA ASN A 228 -2.89 0.38 -0.28
C ASN A 228 -1.62 1.00 -0.90
N TYR A 229 -1.29 2.23 -0.52
CA TYR A 229 -0.03 2.89 -0.90
C TYR A 229 1.18 2.06 -0.47
N GLU A 230 1.17 1.41 0.71
CA GLU A 230 2.30 0.58 1.12
C GLU A 230 2.52 -0.63 0.19
N LEU A 231 1.44 -1.16 -0.42
CA LEU A 231 1.55 -2.20 -1.46
C LEU A 231 2.12 -1.63 -2.77
N LEU A 232 1.73 -0.41 -3.12
CA LEU A 232 2.29 0.27 -4.28
C LEU A 232 3.79 0.57 -4.10
N ALA A 233 4.17 1.04 -2.91
CA ALA A 233 5.54 1.36 -2.55
C ALA A 233 6.41 0.11 -2.32
N GLY A 234 5.80 -1.05 -2.03
CA GLY A 234 6.52 -2.28 -1.73
C GLY A 234 7.08 -2.32 -0.30
N SER A 235 6.47 -1.57 0.62
CA SER A 235 6.96 -1.38 1.99
C SER A 235 6.65 -2.56 2.92
N PHE A 236 5.87 -3.55 2.48
CA PHE A 236 5.54 -4.71 3.31
C PHE A 236 6.65 -5.77 3.22
N THR A 237 7.66 -5.65 4.07
CA THR A 237 8.86 -6.51 4.03
C THR A 237 8.86 -7.64 5.05
N ASP A 238 8.15 -7.47 6.16
CA ASP A 238 8.11 -8.40 7.29
C ASP A 238 6.80 -8.26 8.08
N PHE A 239 6.61 -9.11 9.10
CA PHE A 239 5.44 -9.08 9.97
C PHE A 239 5.72 -8.39 11.32
N GLY A 240 6.75 -7.54 11.38
CA GLY A 240 7.16 -6.83 12.58
C GLY A 240 6.12 -5.79 13.03
N PRO A 241 6.11 -5.43 14.32
CA PRO A 241 5.15 -4.45 14.85
C PRO A 241 5.28 -3.07 14.21
N ASP A 242 6.47 -2.73 13.71
CA ASP A 242 6.82 -1.45 13.08
C ASP A 242 6.57 -1.44 11.57
N ASN A 243 6.02 -2.51 11.00
CA ASN A 243 5.68 -2.58 9.58
C ASN A 243 4.59 -1.54 9.23
N PRO A 244 4.82 -0.64 8.25
CA PRO A 244 3.88 0.43 7.92
C PRO A 244 2.47 -0.04 7.55
N TRP A 245 2.36 -1.10 6.74
CA TRP A 245 1.06 -1.63 6.31
C TRP A 245 0.26 -2.21 7.49
N LEU A 246 0.95 -2.89 8.44
CA LEU A 246 0.32 -3.38 9.67
C LEU A 246 -0.12 -2.22 10.58
N MET A 247 0.66 -1.14 10.67
CA MET A 247 0.28 0.03 11.45
C MET A 247 -0.98 0.70 10.89
N HIS A 248 -1.06 0.92 9.57
CA HIS A 248 -2.24 1.52 8.96
C HIS A 248 -3.47 0.63 9.09
N THR A 249 -3.31 -0.70 8.98
CA THR A 249 -4.42 -1.64 9.14
C THR A 249 -4.93 -1.69 10.59
N ARG A 250 -4.05 -1.59 11.60
CA ARG A 250 -4.46 -1.35 13.00
C ARG A 250 -5.19 -0.02 13.18
N GLY A 251 -4.77 1.02 12.46
CA GLY A 251 -5.47 2.31 12.39
C GLY A 251 -6.88 2.18 11.85
N LEU A 252 -7.06 1.45 10.73
CA LEU A 252 -8.37 1.12 10.15
C LEU A 252 -9.26 0.42 11.18
N TYR A 253 -8.76 -0.64 11.81
CA TYR A 253 -9.49 -1.34 12.86
C TYR A 253 -9.94 -0.39 13.99
N SER A 254 -9.04 0.48 14.47
CA SER A 254 -9.34 1.44 15.55
C SER A 254 -10.47 2.40 15.17
N ILE A 255 -10.52 2.85 13.90
CA ILE A 255 -11.61 3.66 13.37
C ILE A 255 -12.91 2.86 13.29
N LEU A 256 -12.89 1.65 12.72
CA LEU A 256 -14.07 0.80 12.60
C LEU A 256 -14.69 0.51 13.97
N LYS A 257 -13.83 0.23 14.96
CA LYS A 257 -14.23 0.07 16.36
C LYS A 257 -14.86 1.32 16.95
N SER A 258 -14.27 2.49 16.73
CA SER A 258 -14.81 3.77 17.21
C SER A 258 -16.17 4.10 16.60
N ARG A 259 -16.37 3.75 15.32
CA ARG A 259 -17.65 3.95 14.60
C ARG A 259 -18.77 3.04 15.10
N GLY A 260 -18.42 1.84 15.58
CA GLY A 260 -19.34 0.87 16.17
C GLY A 260 -20.47 0.46 15.23
N ARG A 261 -21.61 0.03 15.79
CA ARG A 261 -22.74 -0.50 14.99
C ARG A 261 -23.44 0.54 14.13
N ARG A 262 -23.35 1.83 14.50
CA ARG A 262 -24.07 2.92 13.83
C ARG A 262 -23.73 3.00 12.34
N GLN A 263 -22.48 2.67 11.98
CA GLN A 263 -22.02 2.70 10.59
C GLN A 263 -22.79 1.75 9.66
N PHE A 264 -23.42 0.70 10.19
CA PHE A 264 -24.15 -0.29 9.37
C PHE A 264 -25.56 0.16 8.99
N TYR A 265 -26.08 1.21 9.64
CA TYR A 265 -27.40 1.79 9.34
C TYR A 265 -27.31 3.01 8.42
N VAL A 266 -26.10 3.51 8.14
CA VAL A 266 -25.84 4.61 7.21
C VAL A 266 -25.21 4.01 5.95
N PRO A 267 -25.89 4.08 4.78
CA PRO A 267 -25.42 3.40 3.57
C PRO A 267 -23.97 3.74 3.19
N LEU A 268 -23.59 5.01 3.25
CA LEU A 268 -22.23 5.45 2.90
C LEU A 268 -21.17 4.90 3.86
N ASP A 269 -21.45 4.87 5.16
CA ASP A 269 -20.50 4.38 6.15
C ASP A 269 -20.34 2.86 6.05
N ARG A 270 -21.43 2.15 5.75
CA ARG A 270 -21.43 0.69 5.47
C ARG A 270 -20.64 0.35 4.21
N GLN A 271 -20.72 1.16 3.16
CA GLN A 271 -19.87 0.99 1.98
C GLN A 271 -18.38 1.13 2.31
N GLY A 272 -18.00 2.06 3.21
CA GLY A 272 -16.63 2.22 3.66
C GLY A 272 -16.13 1.10 4.58
N PHE A 273 -17.04 0.41 5.27
CA PHE A 273 -16.70 -0.70 6.16
C PHE A 273 -16.06 -1.87 5.41
N TRP A 274 -16.66 -2.35 4.32
CA TRP A 274 -16.16 -3.54 3.60
C TRP A 274 -14.70 -3.47 3.16
N PRO A 275 -14.25 -2.44 2.42
CA PRO A 275 -12.86 -2.38 1.97
C PRO A 275 -11.89 -2.17 3.14
N ALA A 276 -12.30 -1.51 4.23
CA ALA A 276 -11.47 -1.37 5.42
C ALA A 276 -11.38 -2.67 6.23
N TYR A 277 -12.52 -3.34 6.45
CA TYR A 277 -12.61 -4.59 7.19
C TYR A 277 -11.90 -5.74 6.47
N ASN A 278 -11.94 -5.76 5.14
CA ASN A 278 -11.20 -6.74 4.36
C ASN A 278 -9.67 -6.63 4.60
N LEU A 279 -9.10 -5.42 4.70
CA LEU A 279 -7.68 -5.26 5.02
C LEU A 279 -7.36 -5.76 6.44
N VAL A 280 -8.27 -5.56 7.39
CA VAL A 280 -8.17 -6.14 8.75
C VAL A 280 -8.20 -7.68 8.70
N GLN A 281 -9.04 -8.26 7.85
CA GLN A 281 -9.08 -9.70 7.60
C GLN A 281 -7.80 -10.24 6.98
N ILE A 282 -7.26 -9.56 5.98
CA ILE A 282 -5.96 -9.90 5.38
C ILE A 282 -4.87 -9.87 6.44
N GLN A 283 -4.83 -8.84 7.30
CA GLN A 283 -3.87 -8.78 8.39
C GLN A 283 -3.98 -10.01 9.30
N ALA A 284 -5.19 -10.39 9.72
CA ALA A 284 -5.39 -11.54 10.59
C ALA A 284 -4.94 -12.86 9.93
N LEU A 285 -5.28 -13.08 8.66
CA LEU A 285 -4.84 -14.24 7.88
C LEU A 285 -3.32 -14.29 7.73
N VAL A 286 -2.70 -13.17 7.39
CA VAL A 286 -1.27 -13.08 7.13
C VAL A 286 -0.44 -13.23 8.42
N THR A 287 -0.92 -12.66 9.52
CA THR A 287 -0.25 -12.76 10.83
C THR A 287 -0.63 -14.03 11.59
N ASN A 288 -1.66 -14.77 11.12
CA ASN A 288 -2.26 -15.93 11.78
C ASN A 288 -2.83 -15.61 13.16
N SER A 289 -3.40 -14.41 13.31
CA SER A 289 -4.10 -13.99 14.51
C SER A 289 -5.60 -14.26 14.40
N GLU A 290 -6.29 -14.23 15.53
CA GLU A 290 -7.73 -14.10 15.55
C GLU A 290 -8.18 -12.76 14.96
N MET A 291 -9.45 -12.70 14.56
CA MET A 291 -10.12 -11.45 14.19
C MET A 291 -10.34 -10.58 15.44
N PRO A 292 -10.53 -9.26 15.27
CA PRO A 292 -10.98 -8.42 16.37
C PRO A 292 -12.24 -8.97 17.05
N PRO A 293 -12.39 -8.80 18.37
CA PRO A 293 -13.52 -9.37 19.11
C PRO A 293 -14.87 -8.80 18.67
N GLU A 294 -14.90 -7.57 18.15
CA GLU A 294 -16.12 -6.92 17.65
C GLU A 294 -16.58 -7.48 16.29
N SER A 295 -15.75 -8.27 15.59
CA SER A 295 -16.06 -8.82 14.27
C SER A 295 -17.35 -9.63 14.23
N SER A 296 -17.63 -10.43 15.27
CA SER A 296 -18.88 -11.21 15.36
C SER A 296 -20.09 -10.29 15.43
N GLU A 297 -20.05 -9.30 16.33
CA GLU A 297 -21.13 -8.32 16.47
C GLU A 297 -21.37 -7.54 15.17
N TRP A 298 -20.31 -7.12 14.48
CA TRP A 298 -20.43 -6.40 13.21
C TRP A 298 -21.12 -7.25 12.14
N LEU A 299 -20.68 -8.50 11.98
CA LEU A 299 -21.28 -9.42 11.01
C LEU A 299 -22.73 -9.75 11.39
N ASP A 300 -23.06 -9.91 12.67
CA ASP A 300 -24.44 -10.17 13.10
C ASP A 300 -25.39 -9.03 12.75
N VAL A 301 -24.98 -7.77 12.94
CA VAL A 301 -25.77 -6.59 12.55
C VAL A 301 -25.97 -6.52 11.03
N ILE A 302 -24.90 -6.78 10.27
CA ILE A 302 -24.96 -6.82 8.81
C ILE A 302 -25.91 -7.94 8.36
N HIS A 303 -25.86 -9.11 8.98
CA HIS A 303 -26.72 -10.24 8.63
C HIS A 303 -28.21 -9.92 8.79
N GLN A 304 -28.58 -9.21 9.85
CA GLN A 304 -29.96 -8.78 10.12
C GLN A 304 -30.50 -7.81 9.06
N THR A 305 -29.60 -7.12 8.35
CA THR A 305 -29.93 -6.10 7.35
C THR A 305 -29.20 -6.39 6.04
N LEU A 306 -29.02 -7.68 5.72
CA LEU A 306 -28.17 -8.11 4.61
C LEU A 306 -28.83 -7.73 3.28
N ASN A 307 -28.09 -7.01 2.44
CA ASN A 307 -28.51 -6.71 1.08
C ASN A 307 -27.94 -7.78 0.13
N GLU A 308 -28.67 -8.12 -0.94
CA GLU A 308 -28.25 -9.13 -1.91
C GLU A 308 -26.89 -8.82 -2.57
N ASN A 309 -26.60 -7.54 -2.81
CA ASN A 309 -25.31 -7.09 -3.36
C ASN A 309 -24.12 -7.28 -2.39
N GLU A 310 -24.38 -7.48 -1.11
CA GLU A 310 -23.36 -7.70 -0.08
C GLU A 310 -23.26 -9.18 0.32
N LYS A 311 -24.10 -10.06 -0.26
CA LYS A 311 -24.18 -11.48 0.11
C LYS A 311 -22.83 -12.18 0.01
N VAL A 312 -22.11 -12.02 -1.11
CA VAL A 312 -20.78 -12.61 -1.30
C VAL A 312 -19.78 -12.07 -0.28
N ASN A 313 -19.73 -10.75 -0.10
CA ASN A 313 -18.87 -10.08 0.88
C ASN A 313 -19.10 -10.62 2.30
N PHE A 314 -20.36 -10.72 2.70
CA PHE A 314 -20.77 -11.19 4.02
C PHE A 314 -20.33 -12.63 4.29
N TYR A 315 -20.68 -13.58 3.42
CA TYR A 315 -20.39 -14.99 3.68
C TYR A 315 -18.90 -15.30 3.58
N VAL A 316 -18.15 -14.66 2.68
CA VAL A 316 -16.69 -14.77 2.65
C VAL A 316 -16.07 -14.15 3.89
N ALA A 317 -16.55 -13.00 4.35
CA ALA A 317 -16.06 -12.39 5.58
C ALA A 317 -16.36 -13.24 6.84
N LYS A 318 -17.54 -13.85 6.91
CA LYS A 318 -17.91 -14.80 7.96
C LYS A 318 -16.98 -16.03 7.93
N PHE A 319 -16.75 -16.60 6.75
CA PHE A 319 -15.83 -17.71 6.57
C PHE A 319 -14.40 -17.36 7.04
N ILE A 320 -13.85 -16.25 6.58
CA ILE A 320 -12.51 -15.79 7.00
C ILE A 320 -12.43 -15.64 8.52
N SER A 321 -13.47 -15.09 9.16
CA SER A 321 -13.47 -14.88 10.61
C SER A 321 -13.41 -16.21 11.39
N ARG A 322 -14.13 -17.23 10.92
CA ARG A 322 -14.09 -18.57 11.50
C ARG A 322 -12.74 -19.26 11.27
N ILE A 323 -12.21 -19.17 10.05
CA ILE A 323 -10.89 -19.73 9.72
C ILE A 323 -9.77 -19.03 10.48
N ALA A 324 -9.87 -17.71 10.69
CA ALA A 324 -8.89 -16.93 11.43
C ALA A 324 -8.72 -17.40 12.89
N ARG A 325 -9.81 -17.88 13.51
CA ARG A 325 -9.76 -18.52 14.83
C ARG A 325 -9.06 -19.88 14.77
N ALA A 326 -9.49 -20.75 13.86
CA ALA A 326 -8.91 -22.09 13.72
C ALA A 326 -7.41 -22.06 13.40
N GLN A 327 -6.96 -21.19 12.48
CA GLN A 327 -5.54 -21.02 12.16
C GLN A 327 -4.71 -20.59 13.38
N SER A 328 -5.27 -19.73 14.24
CA SER A 328 -4.55 -19.18 15.39
C SER A 328 -4.32 -20.28 16.42
N HIS A 329 -5.36 -21.09 16.69
CA HIS A 329 -5.25 -22.26 17.55
C HIS A 329 -4.29 -23.31 17.00
N ILE A 330 -4.36 -23.63 15.71
CA ILE A 330 -3.43 -24.59 15.07
C ILE A 330 -1.99 -24.10 15.22
N LEU A 331 -1.75 -22.81 14.93
CA LEU A 331 -0.41 -22.24 15.02
C LEU A 331 0.10 -22.18 16.46
N ASP A 332 -0.74 -21.86 17.45
CA ASP A 332 -0.36 -21.85 18.86
C ASP A 332 0.10 -23.24 19.33
N ILE A 333 -0.65 -24.29 19.00
CA ILE A 333 -0.29 -25.69 19.28
C ILE A 333 1.08 -26.04 18.68
N ILE A 334 1.27 -25.75 17.39
CA ILE A 334 2.52 -26.04 16.67
C ILE A 334 3.70 -25.26 17.26
N THR A 335 3.49 -23.98 17.59
CA THR A 335 4.54 -23.09 18.11
C THR A 335 4.96 -23.50 19.52
N ARG A 336 4.00 -23.89 20.36
CA ARG A 336 4.25 -24.38 21.73
C ARG A 336 4.73 -25.81 21.79
N ARG A 337 4.67 -26.56 20.68
CA ARG A 337 4.97 -28.01 20.63
C ARG A 337 4.08 -28.82 21.57
N ASP A 338 2.83 -28.41 21.74
CA ASP A 338 1.91 -29.06 22.67
C ASP A 338 1.28 -30.32 22.03
N SER A 339 1.93 -31.46 22.21
CA SER A 339 1.49 -32.74 21.64
C SER A 339 0.18 -33.25 22.26
N ILE A 340 -0.11 -32.90 23.51
CA ILE A 340 -1.34 -33.29 24.20
C ILE A 340 -2.51 -32.53 23.59
N ALA A 341 -2.41 -31.19 23.54
CA ALA A 341 -3.44 -30.36 22.92
C ALA A 341 -3.62 -30.67 21.43
N ALA A 342 -2.54 -31.01 20.72
CA ALA A 342 -2.61 -31.42 19.31
C ALA A 342 -3.51 -32.66 19.12
N VAL A 343 -3.34 -33.69 19.95
CA VAL A 343 -4.15 -34.92 19.86
C VAL A 343 -5.59 -34.68 20.30
N GLU A 344 -5.78 -34.01 21.44
CA GLU A 344 -7.12 -33.76 22.02
C GLU A 344 -7.99 -32.87 21.13
N ARG A 345 -7.39 -31.86 20.49
CA ARG A 345 -8.14 -30.86 19.71
C ARG A 345 -8.18 -31.15 18.21
N TYR A 346 -7.46 -32.16 17.72
CA TYR A 346 -7.36 -32.45 16.29
C TYR A 346 -8.72 -32.51 15.60
N HIS A 347 -9.61 -33.40 16.05
CA HIS A 347 -10.92 -33.58 15.42
C HIS A 347 -11.79 -32.32 15.48
N ASN A 348 -11.73 -31.58 16.59
CA ASN A 348 -12.47 -30.34 16.75
C ASN A 348 -11.97 -29.26 15.76
N LEU A 349 -10.65 -29.08 15.65
CA LEU A 349 -10.05 -28.11 14.72
C LEU A 349 -10.35 -28.45 13.25
N ILE A 350 -10.28 -29.74 12.87
CA ILE A 350 -10.67 -30.17 11.52
C ILE A 350 -12.16 -29.90 11.30
N HIS A 351 -13.01 -30.23 12.27
CA HIS A 351 -14.45 -29.97 12.20
C HIS A 351 -14.75 -28.46 12.04
N GLU A 352 -14.09 -27.58 12.79
CA GLU A 352 -14.27 -26.12 12.66
C GLU A 352 -13.97 -25.63 11.24
N VAL A 353 -12.90 -26.13 10.61
CA VAL A 353 -12.51 -25.79 9.24
C VAL A 353 -13.51 -26.34 8.23
N THR A 354 -13.90 -27.62 8.36
CA THR A 354 -14.86 -28.25 7.42
C THR A 354 -16.25 -27.64 7.52
N ASP A 355 -16.70 -27.32 8.74
CA ASP A 355 -18.00 -26.71 8.98
C ASP A 355 -18.05 -25.28 8.42
N ALA A 356 -16.98 -24.50 8.58
CA ALA A 356 -16.88 -23.18 7.95
C ALA A 356 -16.94 -23.25 6.42
N ALA A 357 -16.24 -24.22 5.82
CA ALA A 357 -16.26 -24.44 4.37
C ALA A 357 -17.64 -24.93 3.88
N TRP A 358 -18.31 -25.78 4.65
CA TRP A 358 -19.65 -26.26 4.33
C TRP A 358 -20.68 -25.13 4.38
N ASP A 359 -20.66 -24.31 5.43
CA ASP A 359 -21.54 -23.15 5.61
C ASP A 359 -21.54 -22.21 4.40
N ILE A 360 -20.34 -21.82 3.93
CA ILE A 360 -20.21 -20.91 2.80
C ILE A 360 -20.61 -21.56 1.49
N ASN A 361 -20.27 -22.83 1.26
CA ASN A 361 -20.68 -23.56 0.06
C ASN A 361 -22.20 -23.75 0.00
N ASN A 362 -22.88 -23.92 1.13
CA ASN A 362 -24.34 -23.97 1.14
C ASN A 362 -24.98 -22.61 0.85
N ALA A 363 -24.40 -21.54 1.37
CA ALA A 363 -24.93 -20.19 1.19
C ALA A 363 -24.70 -19.64 -0.22
N LEU A 364 -23.56 -19.99 -0.83
CA LEU A 364 -23.05 -19.40 -2.06
C LEU A 364 -22.68 -20.43 -3.13
N GLY A 365 -23.04 -21.71 -3.03
CA GLY A 365 -22.48 -22.77 -3.89
C GLY A 365 -22.54 -22.49 -5.39
N SER A 366 -23.66 -21.98 -5.91
CA SER A 366 -23.78 -21.52 -7.29
C SER A 366 -22.98 -20.25 -7.56
N ASP A 367 -22.97 -19.31 -6.61
CA ASP A 367 -22.32 -18.00 -6.71
C ASP A 367 -20.79 -18.15 -6.74
N LEU A 368 -20.23 -19.07 -5.94
CA LEU A 368 -18.81 -19.44 -5.90
C LEU A 368 -18.34 -20.11 -7.20
N GLN A 369 -19.26 -20.75 -7.93
CA GLN A 369 -18.98 -21.41 -9.21
C GLN A 369 -19.27 -20.51 -10.42
N SER A 370 -20.06 -19.45 -10.25
CA SER A 370 -20.41 -18.51 -11.32
C SER A 370 -19.36 -17.40 -11.49
N LYS A 371 -18.74 -17.31 -12.67
CA LYS A 371 -17.99 -16.10 -13.08
C LYS A 371 -19.01 -15.04 -13.56
N PRO A 372 -19.00 -13.76 -13.14
CA PRO A 372 -17.92 -13.03 -12.48
C PRO A 372 -18.37 -12.20 -11.25
N VAL A 373 -19.30 -12.68 -10.40
CA VAL A 373 -20.08 -11.77 -9.52
C VAL A 373 -19.25 -11.03 -8.45
N ASP A 374 -18.09 -11.54 -8.01
CA ASP A 374 -17.07 -10.72 -7.34
C ASP A 374 -15.73 -11.48 -7.35
N SER A 375 -14.96 -11.34 -8.44
CA SER A 375 -13.70 -12.09 -8.60
C SER A 375 -12.72 -11.87 -7.44
N TYR A 376 -12.81 -10.75 -6.73
CA TYR A 376 -11.93 -10.47 -5.62
C TYR A 376 -12.23 -11.35 -4.41
N MET A 377 -13.48 -11.34 -3.93
CA MET A 377 -13.85 -12.11 -2.75
C MET A 377 -13.69 -13.62 -2.96
N LEU A 378 -13.87 -14.10 -4.18
CA LEU A 378 -13.57 -15.49 -4.56
C LEU A 378 -12.07 -15.82 -4.42
N THR A 379 -11.19 -14.95 -4.91
CA THR A 379 -9.74 -15.16 -4.74
C THR A 379 -9.32 -15.12 -3.28
N MET A 380 -9.98 -14.31 -2.45
CA MET A 380 -9.76 -14.29 -1.00
C MET A 380 -10.24 -15.57 -0.31
N TYR A 381 -11.38 -16.13 -0.73
CA TYR A 381 -11.86 -17.43 -0.26
C TYR A 381 -10.84 -18.54 -0.56
N TRP A 382 -10.37 -18.66 -1.81
CA TRP A 382 -9.36 -19.66 -2.19
C TRP A 382 -8.02 -19.45 -1.49
N ALA A 383 -7.57 -18.21 -1.34
CA ALA A 383 -6.33 -17.91 -0.61
C ALA A 383 -6.44 -18.32 0.87
N THR A 384 -7.61 -18.14 1.47
CA THR A 384 -7.90 -18.56 2.85
C THR A 384 -7.86 -20.08 2.99
N LEU A 385 -8.44 -20.82 2.04
CA LEU A 385 -8.36 -22.28 1.98
C LEU A 385 -6.90 -22.77 1.86
N ILE A 386 -6.11 -22.17 0.96
CA ILE A 386 -4.68 -22.48 0.81
C ILE A 386 -3.94 -22.32 2.15
N ASN A 387 -4.15 -21.20 2.85
CA ASN A 387 -3.47 -20.92 4.10
C ASN A 387 -3.86 -21.91 5.21
N VAL A 388 -5.16 -22.13 5.44
CA VAL A 388 -5.61 -23.01 6.54
C VAL A 388 -5.27 -24.47 6.29
N HIS A 389 -5.42 -24.98 5.07
CA HIS A 389 -5.07 -26.37 4.76
C HIS A 389 -3.56 -26.61 4.83
N ASN A 390 -2.74 -25.60 4.52
CA ASN A 390 -1.30 -25.69 4.76
C ASN A 390 -0.98 -25.80 6.26
N LEU A 391 -1.68 -25.06 7.13
CA LEU A 391 -1.53 -25.21 8.59
C LEU A 391 -2.06 -26.56 9.11
N VAL A 392 -3.16 -27.05 8.54
CA VAL A 392 -3.66 -28.41 8.83
C VAL A 392 -2.62 -29.47 8.48
N GLN A 393 -1.95 -29.36 7.32
CA GLN A 393 -0.85 -30.26 6.97
C GLN A 393 0.31 -30.15 7.96
N PHE A 394 0.66 -28.95 8.43
CA PHE A 394 1.67 -28.77 9.48
C PHE A 394 1.27 -29.43 10.81
N LEU A 395 0.01 -29.32 11.23
CA LEU A 395 -0.50 -30.00 12.42
C LEU A 395 -0.44 -31.51 12.26
N ILE A 396 -0.86 -32.02 11.10
CA ILE A 396 -0.80 -33.46 10.79
C ILE A 396 0.64 -33.96 10.82
N ASN A 397 1.55 -33.25 10.16
CA ASN A 397 2.97 -33.59 10.15
C ASN A 397 3.49 -33.68 11.59
N PHE A 398 3.23 -32.66 12.42
CA PHE A 398 3.60 -32.66 13.84
C PHE A 398 3.05 -33.88 14.59
N LEU A 399 1.76 -34.20 14.42
CA LEU A 399 1.11 -35.37 15.03
C LEU A 399 1.73 -36.70 14.60
N THR A 400 2.22 -36.83 13.36
CA THR A 400 2.87 -38.09 12.92
C THR A 400 4.17 -38.39 13.66
N HIS A 401 4.85 -37.36 14.20
CA HIS A 401 6.07 -37.50 15.01
C HIS A 401 5.80 -37.66 16.50
N CYS A 402 4.58 -37.37 16.98
CA CYS A 402 4.21 -37.52 18.38
C CYS A 402 4.02 -39.01 18.75
N GLU A 403 4.66 -39.43 19.84
CA GLU A 403 4.52 -40.80 20.38
C GLU A 403 3.12 -41.05 20.98
N SER A 404 2.48 -40.00 21.50
CA SER A 404 1.11 -40.03 22.05
C SER A 404 0.02 -40.22 20.99
N THR A 405 0.36 -40.13 19.70
CA THR A 405 -0.59 -40.31 18.61
C THR A 405 -0.98 -41.78 18.47
N ASN A 406 -2.24 -42.07 18.78
CA ASN A 406 -2.85 -43.40 18.67
C ASN A 406 -2.73 -43.95 17.23
N ASP A 407 -2.40 -45.23 17.10
CA ASP A 407 -2.31 -45.92 15.81
C ASP A 407 -3.62 -45.91 15.01
N ALA A 408 -4.77 -45.87 15.69
CA ALA A 408 -6.08 -45.72 15.05
C ALA A 408 -6.26 -44.35 14.36
N LEU A 409 -5.54 -43.32 14.81
CA LEU A 409 -5.60 -41.97 14.25
C LEU A 409 -4.75 -41.84 12.98
N ARG A 410 -3.65 -42.58 12.87
CA ARG A 410 -2.67 -42.45 11.76
C ARG A 410 -3.28 -42.60 10.35
N PRO A 411 -4.20 -43.55 10.07
CA PRO A 411 -4.86 -43.63 8.77
C PRO A 411 -5.71 -42.38 8.46
N GLN A 412 -6.40 -41.82 9.46
CA GLN A 412 -7.21 -40.61 9.32
C GLN A 412 -6.33 -39.39 9.02
N LEU A 413 -5.18 -39.27 9.71
CA LEU A 413 -4.19 -38.23 9.43
C LEU A 413 -3.72 -38.26 7.98
N ARG A 414 -3.45 -39.46 7.44
CA ARG A 414 -3.03 -39.61 6.04
C ARG A 414 -4.13 -39.19 5.06
N LEU A 415 -5.37 -39.62 5.29
CA LEU A 415 -6.50 -39.22 4.44
C LEU A 415 -6.70 -37.70 4.45
N GLN A 416 -6.71 -37.08 5.64
CA GLN A 416 -6.88 -35.64 5.79
C GLN A 416 -5.73 -34.84 5.17
N TRP A 417 -4.51 -35.38 5.19
CA TRP A 417 -3.34 -34.75 4.57
C TRP A 417 -3.48 -34.67 3.05
N HIS A 418 -3.92 -35.76 2.40
CA HIS A 418 -4.19 -35.79 0.96
C HIS A 418 -5.38 -34.91 0.57
N TYR A 419 -6.46 -34.96 1.34
CA TYR A 419 -7.59 -34.05 1.16
C TYR A 419 -7.15 -32.58 1.22
N SER A 420 -6.31 -32.23 2.19
CA SER A 420 -5.78 -30.86 2.31
C SER A 420 -4.88 -30.49 1.12
N LEU A 421 -4.08 -31.43 0.60
CA LEU A 421 -3.26 -31.21 -0.59
C LEU A 421 -4.12 -30.88 -1.81
N GLU A 422 -5.19 -31.65 -2.01
CA GLU A 422 -6.14 -31.46 -3.12
C GLU A 422 -6.83 -30.09 -3.02
N ILE A 423 -7.32 -29.71 -1.85
CA ILE A 423 -7.95 -28.40 -1.64
C ILE A 423 -6.97 -27.25 -1.92
N ILE A 424 -5.71 -27.36 -1.47
CA ILE A 424 -4.67 -26.35 -1.74
C ILE A 424 -4.47 -26.19 -3.25
N ARG A 425 -4.29 -27.30 -3.98
CA ARG A 425 -4.01 -27.28 -5.42
C ARG A 425 -5.20 -26.81 -6.24
N ASN A 426 -6.41 -27.25 -5.92
CA ASN A 426 -7.63 -26.81 -6.60
C ASN A 426 -7.91 -25.32 -6.35
N SER A 427 -7.68 -24.84 -5.13
CA SER A 427 -7.82 -23.41 -4.79
C SER A 427 -6.77 -22.56 -5.49
N ALA A 428 -5.53 -23.02 -5.57
CA ALA A 428 -4.48 -22.35 -6.33
C ALA A 428 -4.83 -22.26 -7.82
N GLN A 429 -5.38 -23.33 -8.39
CA GLN A 429 -5.85 -23.33 -9.78
C GLN A 429 -7.01 -22.36 -9.98
N GLY A 430 -7.99 -22.31 -9.07
CA GLY A 430 -9.10 -21.36 -9.13
C GLY A 430 -8.64 -19.89 -9.16
N ILE A 431 -7.63 -19.55 -8.35
CA ILE A 431 -7.00 -18.21 -8.40
C ILE A 431 -6.35 -17.97 -9.76
N LEU A 432 -5.55 -18.91 -10.27
CA LEU A 432 -4.86 -18.76 -11.57
C LEU A 432 -5.86 -18.64 -12.74
N ASP A 433 -6.94 -19.41 -12.72
CA ASP A 433 -8.02 -19.38 -13.73
C ASP A 433 -8.85 -18.09 -13.68
N SER A 434 -8.78 -17.33 -12.59
CA SER A 434 -9.39 -16.01 -12.47
C SER A 434 -8.53 -14.89 -13.06
N VAL A 435 -7.20 -15.10 -13.17
CA VAL A 435 -6.27 -14.05 -13.57
C VAL A 435 -6.60 -13.43 -14.94
N PRO A 436 -6.95 -14.18 -16.00
CA PRO A 436 -7.31 -13.58 -17.29
C PRO A 436 -8.55 -12.67 -17.21
N VAL A 437 -9.49 -12.97 -16.30
CA VAL A 437 -10.69 -12.15 -16.07
C VAL A 437 -10.34 -10.88 -15.30
N VAL A 438 -9.42 -10.98 -14.33
CA VAL A 438 -9.01 -9.87 -13.47
C VAL A 438 -8.07 -8.89 -14.18
N LEU A 439 -7.07 -9.40 -14.91
CA LEU A 439 -6.02 -8.58 -15.52
C LEU A 439 -6.19 -8.37 -17.04
N GLY A 440 -7.09 -9.13 -17.68
CA GLY A 440 -7.16 -9.16 -19.13
C GLY A 440 -5.95 -9.86 -19.79
N PRO A 441 -5.76 -9.69 -21.10
CA PRO A 441 -4.64 -10.33 -21.82
C PRO A 441 -3.28 -9.77 -21.38
N MET A 442 -2.40 -10.64 -20.87
CA MET A 442 -1.03 -10.31 -20.42
C MET A 442 -0.02 -9.97 -21.55
N LYS A 443 -0.50 -9.48 -22.70
CA LYS A 443 0.34 -9.02 -23.83
C LYS A 443 0.06 -7.54 -24.04
N MET A 444 0.92 -6.68 -23.50
CA MET A 444 0.69 -5.23 -23.60
C MET A 444 1.09 -4.68 -24.97
N SER A 445 0.15 -3.95 -25.58
CA SER A 445 0.39 -2.95 -26.62
C SER A 445 -0.53 -1.76 -26.34
N SER A 446 0.04 -0.57 -26.11
CA SER A 446 -0.66 0.71 -25.77
C SER A 446 -1.23 0.81 -24.31
N PRO A 447 -1.56 2.02 -23.79
CA PRO A 447 -1.49 2.33 -22.35
C PRO A 447 -2.46 1.51 -21.50
N VAL A 448 -1.96 1.05 -20.35
CA VAL A 448 -2.69 0.27 -19.35
C VAL A 448 -3.90 1.06 -18.82
N ASP A 449 -5.09 0.46 -18.85
CA ASP A 449 -6.25 1.01 -18.14
C ASP A 449 -5.99 0.97 -16.63
N MET A 450 -5.93 2.14 -16.01
CA MET A 450 -5.67 2.30 -14.57
C MET A 450 -6.69 1.57 -13.69
N LYS A 451 -7.88 1.20 -14.21
CA LYS A 451 -8.84 0.35 -13.49
C LYS A 451 -8.26 -1.01 -13.11
N VAL A 452 -7.42 -1.58 -13.98
CA VAL A 452 -6.76 -2.88 -13.75
C VAL A 452 -5.82 -2.83 -12.55
N VAL A 453 -5.32 -1.64 -12.18
CA VAL A 453 -4.40 -1.48 -11.04
C VAL A 453 -5.07 -1.89 -9.74
N PHE A 454 -6.32 -1.49 -9.50
CA PHE A 454 -7.01 -1.87 -8.26
C PHE A 454 -7.29 -3.36 -8.21
N ASP A 455 -7.68 -3.96 -9.33
CA ASP A 455 -7.92 -5.39 -9.44
C ASP A 455 -6.62 -6.20 -9.31
N ALA A 456 -5.49 -5.66 -9.77
CA ALA A 456 -4.17 -6.23 -9.55
C ALA A 456 -3.75 -6.18 -8.07
N ILE A 457 -3.96 -5.05 -7.37
CA ILE A 457 -3.68 -4.92 -5.93
C ILE A 457 -4.40 -6.01 -5.13
N LYS A 458 -5.67 -6.25 -5.47
CA LYS A 458 -6.54 -7.24 -4.82
C LYS A 458 -6.00 -8.68 -4.89
N ILE A 459 -5.36 -9.07 -5.99
CA ILE A 459 -4.88 -10.45 -6.19
C ILE A 459 -3.44 -10.71 -5.75
N ILE A 460 -2.72 -9.68 -5.26
CA ILE A 460 -1.34 -9.84 -4.75
C ILE A 460 -1.27 -10.88 -3.64
N TRP A 461 -2.18 -10.82 -2.66
CA TRP A 461 -2.19 -11.75 -1.53
C TRP A 461 -2.53 -13.19 -1.95
N PRO A 462 -3.60 -13.43 -2.75
CA PRO A 462 -3.85 -14.74 -3.35
C PRO A 462 -2.66 -15.34 -4.10
N LEU A 463 -2.02 -14.59 -5.01
CA LEU A 463 -0.87 -15.06 -5.77
C LEU A 463 0.34 -15.34 -4.86
N THR A 464 0.58 -14.46 -3.89
CA THR A 464 1.64 -14.64 -2.89
C THR A 464 1.42 -15.92 -2.08
N ALA A 465 0.18 -16.27 -1.74
CA ALA A 465 -0.12 -17.51 -1.02
C ALA A 465 0.29 -18.75 -1.84
N ILE A 466 0.06 -18.74 -3.16
CA ILE A 466 0.48 -19.81 -4.07
C ILE A 466 2.00 -19.96 -4.08
N CYS A 467 2.74 -18.86 -4.21
CA CYS A 467 4.21 -18.87 -4.21
C CYS A 467 4.79 -19.34 -2.86
N SER A 468 4.13 -18.98 -1.76
CA SER A 468 4.66 -19.17 -0.40
C SER A 468 4.44 -20.58 0.15
N VAL A 469 3.38 -21.27 -0.29
CA VAL A 469 2.99 -22.58 0.24
C VAL A 469 3.76 -23.69 -0.47
N THR A 470 4.33 -24.62 0.28
CA THR A 470 5.15 -25.69 -0.31
C THR A 470 4.33 -26.68 -1.13
N ALA A 471 3.08 -26.93 -0.72
CA ALA A 471 2.16 -27.92 -1.28
C ALA A 471 1.56 -27.55 -2.66
N THR A 472 1.74 -26.32 -3.13
CA THR A 472 1.36 -25.93 -4.51
C THR A 472 2.38 -26.49 -5.51
N SER A 473 1.92 -26.83 -6.72
CA SER A 473 2.77 -27.44 -7.75
C SER A 473 3.80 -26.45 -8.31
N SER A 474 4.84 -26.98 -8.96
CA SER A 474 5.85 -26.14 -9.62
C SER A 474 5.23 -25.23 -10.68
N ASP A 475 4.32 -25.76 -11.49
CA ASP A 475 3.65 -25.00 -12.55
C ASP A 475 2.77 -23.89 -11.98
N GLN A 476 2.05 -24.17 -10.88
CA GLN A 476 1.23 -23.18 -10.19
C GLN A 476 2.08 -22.04 -9.64
N LYS A 477 3.23 -22.37 -9.03
CA LYS A 477 4.19 -21.36 -8.53
C LYS A 477 4.72 -20.52 -9.68
N GLN A 478 5.18 -21.14 -10.76
CA GLN A 478 5.72 -20.43 -11.92
C GLN A 478 4.68 -19.49 -12.55
N ALA A 479 3.43 -19.93 -12.69
CA ALA A 479 2.34 -19.10 -13.21
C ALA A 479 2.02 -17.91 -12.28
N ALA A 480 1.96 -18.15 -10.96
CA ALA A 480 1.72 -17.10 -9.98
C ALA A 480 2.88 -16.08 -9.95
N GLU A 481 4.13 -16.55 -9.97
CA GLU A 481 5.33 -15.70 -10.03
C GLU A 481 5.37 -14.85 -11.29
N SER A 482 5.08 -15.45 -12.45
CA SER A 482 5.03 -14.72 -13.73
C SER A 482 3.97 -13.61 -13.69
N THR A 483 2.81 -13.89 -13.09
CA THR A 483 1.74 -12.91 -12.90
C THR A 483 2.15 -11.78 -11.95
N LEU A 484 2.79 -12.12 -10.83
CA LEU A 484 3.31 -11.13 -9.87
C LEU A 484 4.39 -10.23 -10.50
N ILE A 485 5.29 -10.80 -11.31
CA ILE A 485 6.29 -10.04 -12.05
C ILE A 485 5.63 -9.06 -13.02
N PHE A 486 4.60 -9.50 -13.75
CA PHE A 486 3.81 -8.63 -14.63
C PHE A 486 3.16 -7.48 -13.84
N ILE A 487 2.45 -7.78 -12.75
CA ILE A 487 1.84 -6.77 -11.87
C ILE A 487 2.87 -5.76 -11.38
N GLY A 488 4.06 -6.23 -10.98
CA GLY A 488 5.09 -5.37 -10.44
C GLY A 488 5.76 -4.47 -11.48
N ARG A 489 6.06 -5.01 -12.67
CA ARG A 489 6.81 -4.30 -13.72
C ARG A 489 5.90 -3.43 -14.59
N GLU A 490 4.76 -3.95 -14.98
CA GLU A 490 3.89 -3.32 -15.97
C GLU A 490 2.81 -2.45 -15.33
N LEU A 491 2.32 -2.83 -14.13
CA LEU A 491 1.32 -2.06 -13.39
C LEU A 491 1.93 -1.21 -12.26
N GLY A 492 3.25 -1.29 -12.06
CA GLY A 492 3.97 -0.45 -11.10
C GLY A 492 3.66 -0.74 -9.63
N ILE A 493 3.18 -1.94 -9.28
CA ILE A 493 2.89 -2.31 -7.88
C ILE A 493 4.07 -3.07 -7.28
N ARG A 494 4.98 -2.34 -6.61
CA ARG A 494 6.27 -2.89 -6.19
C ARG A 494 6.17 -4.09 -5.25
N GLN A 495 5.11 -4.16 -4.43
CA GLN A 495 4.93 -5.29 -3.53
C GLN A 495 4.87 -6.63 -4.25
N ALA A 496 4.40 -6.67 -5.50
CA ALA A 496 4.35 -7.91 -6.28
C ALA A 496 5.75 -8.43 -6.67
N LEU A 497 6.79 -7.57 -6.63
CA LEU A 497 8.18 -7.98 -6.87
C LEU A 497 8.89 -8.47 -5.62
N ASN A 498 8.28 -8.33 -4.44
CA ASN A 498 8.90 -8.77 -3.20
C ASN A 498 8.84 -10.30 -3.09
N THR A 499 9.98 -10.89 -2.72
CA THR A 499 10.07 -12.33 -2.45
C THR A 499 9.74 -12.58 -0.99
N TYR A 500 8.57 -13.15 -0.73
CA TYR A 500 8.22 -13.55 0.63
C TYR A 500 8.77 -14.93 0.93
N ASN A 501 9.93 -14.97 1.58
CA ASN A 501 10.33 -16.19 2.27
C ASN A 501 9.42 -16.36 3.50
N ARG A 502 8.23 -16.94 3.33
CA ARG A 502 7.44 -17.53 4.44
C ARG A 502 8.14 -18.75 5.07
N ARG A 503 9.46 -18.88 4.91
CA ARG A 503 10.28 -19.72 5.78
C ARG A 503 10.38 -19.04 7.13
N ARG A 504 9.29 -19.06 7.90
CA ARG A 504 9.43 -19.19 9.35
C ARG A 504 10.38 -20.37 9.56
N ASP A 505 11.27 -20.30 10.54
CA ASP A 505 12.07 -21.44 11.01
C ASP A 505 11.13 -22.49 11.64
N ILE A 506 10.32 -23.10 10.79
CA ILE A 506 9.42 -24.18 11.07
C ILE A 506 10.28 -25.43 11.06
N ALA A 507 10.25 -26.16 12.15
CA ALA A 507 11.07 -27.36 12.29
C ALA A 507 10.69 -28.45 11.30
N LEU A 508 11.63 -29.37 11.08
CA LEU A 508 11.52 -30.41 10.06
C LEU A 508 10.32 -31.34 10.28
N ASP A 509 9.99 -31.64 11.53
CA ASP A 509 8.85 -32.48 11.93
C ASP A 509 7.49 -31.85 11.62
N VAL A 510 7.42 -30.52 11.56
CA VAL A 510 6.22 -29.79 11.12
C VAL A 510 6.17 -29.68 9.59
N ARG A 511 7.33 -29.65 8.93
CA ARG A 511 7.42 -29.57 7.46
C ARG A 511 7.20 -30.91 6.75
N ARG A 512 7.52 -32.03 7.40
CA ARG A 512 7.50 -33.37 6.77
C ARG A 512 6.84 -34.40 7.68
N PRO A 513 5.85 -35.17 7.19
CA PRO A 513 5.24 -36.23 7.97
C PRO A 513 6.17 -37.44 8.14
N ARG A 514 6.07 -38.14 9.28
CA ARG A 514 6.75 -39.41 9.54
C ARG A 514 5.94 -40.58 8.98
N GLY A 515 6.61 -41.49 8.27
CA GLY A 515 6.00 -42.73 7.79
C GLY A 515 5.10 -42.58 6.55
N PHE A 516 5.13 -41.42 5.89
CA PHE A 516 4.58 -41.26 4.54
C PHE A 516 5.73 -41.58 3.56
N SER A 517 5.47 -42.37 2.52
CA SER A 517 6.51 -42.73 1.54
C SER A 517 6.97 -41.46 0.80
N GLN A 518 8.24 -41.42 0.36
CA GLN A 518 8.78 -40.28 -0.39
C GLN A 518 8.00 -40.03 -1.70
N ALA A 519 7.41 -41.07 -2.30
CA ALA A 519 6.54 -40.94 -3.47
C ALA A 519 5.27 -40.14 -3.18
N ALA A 520 4.74 -40.17 -1.95
CA ALA A 520 3.55 -39.40 -1.57
C ALA A 520 3.83 -37.90 -1.31
N LEU A 521 5.11 -37.50 -1.26
CA LEU A 521 5.56 -36.13 -1.01
C LEU A 521 6.18 -35.46 -2.25
N ALA A 522 6.39 -36.22 -3.34
CA ALA A 522 7.10 -35.78 -4.54
C ALA A 522 6.17 -35.31 -5.67
N ASP A 523 4.87 -35.67 -5.61
CA ASP A 523 3.83 -35.15 -6.50
C ASP A 523 3.18 -33.92 -5.93
#